data_AF-A0A7J5XE67-F1
#
_entry.id   AF-A0A7J5XE67-F1
#
_cell.length_a   1.000
_cell.length_b   1.000
_cell.length_c   1.000
_cell.angle_alpha   90.00
_cell.angle_beta   90.00
_cell.angle_gamma   90.00
#
_symmetry.space_group_name_H-M   'P 1'
#
loop_
_entity.id
_entity.type
_entity.pdbx_description
1 polymer ?
#
loop_
_entity_poly.entity_id
_entity_poly.type
_entity_poly.pdbx_seq_one_letter_code
_entity_poly.pdbx_strand_id
1 'polypeptide(L)'
;MAAPLPGRCGFFVEKKKRFCKMIVARGNVFCGEHATQVYYVENINAGPADGDETLQQVSLCDLSRTQLQSLLDKLKTAATGESTFTCELDEDDDDDDEDDDDVVVVVGLQCDIEDGFLSHPVVQEELDDPKNGDSANKHLKQQSSLLGHMEALGLLGRGRSFVEFGAGRGKLSHWIHEALRRRDP
;
A
#
# COMPACT_ATOMS: atom_id res chain seq x y z
N MET A 1 29.90 25.21 9.26
CA MET A 1 28.64 24.56 8.81
C MET A 1 27.70 24.45 9.99
N ALA A 2 26.39 24.65 9.81
CA ALA A 2 25.44 24.44 10.89
C ALA A 2 25.45 22.96 11.30
N ALA A 3 25.31 22.68 12.59
CA ALA A 3 25.22 21.32 13.13
C ALA A 3 23.84 21.10 13.77
N PRO A 4 23.32 19.87 13.80
CA PRO A 4 22.10 19.55 14.53
C PRO A 4 22.31 19.78 16.04
N LEU A 5 21.26 20.22 16.73
CA LEU A 5 21.29 20.35 18.19
C LEU A 5 21.47 18.97 18.85
N PRO A 6 22.15 18.90 20.00
CA PRO A 6 22.32 17.63 20.72
C PRO A 6 20.96 17.00 21.06
N GLY A 7 20.82 15.70 20.81
CA GLY A 7 19.57 14.96 20.98
C GLY A 7 18.49 15.27 19.94
N ARG A 8 18.83 15.94 18.84
CA ARG A 8 17.94 16.18 17.68
C ARG A 8 18.44 15.45 16.45
N CYS A 9 17.50 15.19 15.55
CA CYS A 9 17.72 14.47 14.31
C CYS A 9 18.77 15.18 13.44
N GLY A 10 19.77 14.41 12.98
CA GLY A 10 20.85 14.90 12.12
C GLY A 10 20.46 15.18 10.68
N PHE A 11 19.21 14.92 10.28
CA PHE A 11 18.75 15.10 8.90
C PHE A 11 18.60 16.59 8.55
N PHE A 12 19.18 17.03 7.43
CA PHE A 12 19.06 18.41 6.95
C PHE A 12 17.91 18.54 5.96
N VAL A 13 16.93 19.40 6.28
CA VAL A 13 15.76 19.66 5.42
C VAL A 13 16.10 20.80 4.48
N GLU A 14 16.49 20.49 3.24
CA GLU A 14 16.93 21.46 2.23
C GLU A 14 15.89 22.55 1.97
N LYS A 15 14.62 22.16 1.76
CA LYS A 15 13.48 23.09 1.55
C LYS A 15 13.35 24.14 2.68
N LYS A 16 13.73 23.78 3.91
CA LYS A 16 13.59 24.63 5.11
C LYS A 16 14.92 25.17 5.62
N LYS A 17 16.03 24.90 4.92
CA LYS A 17 17.41 25.26 5.26
C LYS A 17 17.74 25.08 6.75
N ARG A 18 17.31 23.96 7.35
CA ARG A 18 17.50 23.66 8.77
C ARG A 18 17.56 22.16 9.05
N PHE A 19 18.18 21.79 10.16
CA PHE A 19 18.11 20.41 10.67
C PHE A 19 16.71 20.07 11.20
N CYS A 20 16.34 18.80 11.11
CA CYS A 20 15.09 18.27 11.60
C CYS A 20 14.99 18.46 13.13
N LYS A 21 13.85 19.00 13.58
CA LYS A 21 13.64 19.38 15.00
C LYS A 21 13.22 18.20 15.89
N MET A 22 13.03 17.02 15.32
CA MET A 22 12.55 15.85 16.03
C MET A 22 13.61 15.29 16.97
N ILE A 23 13.17 14.76 18.11
CA ILE A 23 14.02 14.14 19.12
C ILE A 23 14.44 12.74 18.65
N VAL A 24 15.70 12.39 18.88
CA VAL A 24 16.22 11.05 18.60
C VAL A 24 16.13 10.17 19.84
N ALA A 25 15.84 8.88 19.65
CA ALA A 25 15.97 7.91 20.72
C ALA A 25 17.43 7.79 21.16
N ARG A 26 17.67 7.36 22.40
CA ARG A 26 19.05 7.19 22.92
C ARG A 26 19.84 6.25 22.00
N GLY A 27 21.04 6.69 21.63
CA GLY A 27 21.94 5.93 20.74
C GLY A 27 21.70 6.15 19.24
N ASN A 28 20.65 6.86 18.83
CA ASN A 28 20.35 7.11 17.43
C ASN A 28 20.73 8.52 16.97
N VAL A 29 21.06 8.67 15.68
CA VAL A 29 21.44 9.96 15.05
C VAL A 29 20.25 10.63 14.35
N PHE A 30 19.23 9.85 13.97
CA PHE A 30 18.04 10.33 13.26
C PHE A 30 16.76 9.99 14.01
N CYS A 31 15.70 10.78 13.82
CA CYS A 31 14.37 10.51 14.41
C CYS A 31 13.65 9.40 13.65
N GLY A 32 12.56 8.84 14.17
CA GLY A 32 11.82 7.75 13.52
C GLY A 32 11.49 7.98 12.03
N GLU A 33 11.12 9.20 11.65
CA GLU A 33 10.83 9.59 10.25
C GLU A 33 12.06 9.61 9.33
N HIS A 34 13.25 9.87 9.86
CA HIS A 34 14.48 10.04 9.09
C HIS A 34 15.56 9.01 9.43
N ALA A 35 15.26 8.07 10.34
CA ALA A 35 16.09 6.92 10.59
C ALA A 35 15.98 6.04 9.34
N THR A 36 17.09 5.93 8.62
CA THR A 36 17.22 5.02 7.49
C THR A 36 16.89 3.62 8.00
N GLN A 37 15.68 3.12 7.74
CA GLN A 37 15.39 1.70 7.92
C GLN A 37 16.09 1.00 6.76
N VAL A 38 17.00 0.10 7.10
CA VAL A 38 17.95 -0.51 6.14
C VAL A 38 17.21 -1.36 5.08
N TYR A 39 15.97 -1.77 5.35
CA TYR A 39 15.15 -2.58 4.43
C TYR A 39 14.26 -1.79 3.46
N TYR A 40 14.35 -0.45 3.42
CA TYR A 40 13.59 0.31 2.43
C TYR A 40 14.15 0.13 1.03
N VAL A 41 13.51 -0.72 0.24
CA VAL A 41 13.49 -0.55 -1.22
C VAL A 41 12.83 0.81 -1.51
N GLU A 42 13.38 1.56 -2.47
CA GLU A 42 12.77 2.79 -2.99
C GLU A 42 11.29 2.57 -3.32
N ASN A 43 10.46 3.62 -3.28
CA ASN A 43 9.01 3.51 -3.50
C ASN A 43 8.67 2.80 -4.82
N ILE A 44 8.54 1.47 -4.79
CA ILE A 44 8.20 0.63 -5.94
C ILE A 44 6.80 0.95 -6.49
N ASN A 45 5.94 1.53 -5.66
CA ASN A 45 4.57 1.89 -5.99
C ASN A 45 4.37 3.40 -6.19
N ALA A 46 5.41 4.23 -6.02
CA ALA A 46 5.31 5.60 -6.51
C ALA A 46 5.44 5.50 -8.03
N GLY A 47 4.42 5.93 -8.76
CA GLY A 47 4.52 6.07 -10.21
C GLY A 47 5.78 6.86 -10.62
N PRO A 48 6.11 6.89 -11.93
CA PRO A 48 7.28 7.59 -12.42
C PRO A 48 7.37 9.00 -11.80
N ALA A 49 8.56 9.36 -11.30
CA ALA A 49 8.82 10.63 -10.62
C ALA A 49 8.75 11.87 -11.54
N ASP A 50 8.04 11.76 -12.65
CA ASP A 50 7.86 12.81 -13.64
C ASP A 50 6.56 13.56 -13.33
N GLY A 51 6.72 14.74 -12.72
CA GLY A 51 5.64 15.70 -12.49
C GLY A 51 5.25 15.87 -11.03
N ASP A 52 5.58 17.03 -10.47
CA ASP A 52 4.96 17.60 -9.26
C ASP A 52 3.51 18.01 -9.57
N GLU A 53 2.69 17.07 -10.05
CA GLU A 53 1.24 17.26 -10.14
C GLU A 53 0.65 16.88 -8.79
N THR A 54 0.31 17.89 -8.00
CA THR A 54 -0.57 17.72 -6.83
C THR A 54 -1.92 17.20 -7.31
N LEU A 55 -2.08 15.89 -7.40
CA LEU A 55 -3.37 15.25 -7.61
C LEU A 55 -4.23 15.53 -6.38
N GLN A 56 -5.40 16.13 -6.61
CA GLN A 56 -6.35 16.42 -5.54
C GLN A 56 -6.87 15.10 -4.97
N GLN A 57 -6.41 14.75 -3.78
CA GLN A 57 -6.89 13.58 -3.06
C GLN A 57 -8.28 13.86 -2.50
N VAL A 58 -9.29 13.23 -3.08
CA VAL A 58 -10.69 13.28 -2.61
C VAL A 58 -10.99 12.05 -1.76
N SER A 59 -11.78 12.21 -0.69
CA SER A 59 -12.25 11.06 0.09
C SER A 59 -13.22 10.23 -0.75
N LEU A 60 -13.18 8.90 -0.62
CA LEU A 60 -14.16 8.03 -1.28
C LEU A 60 -15.60 8.33 -0.84
N CYS A 61 -15.79 8.84 0.38
CA CYS A 61 -17.12 9.20 0.89
C CYS A 61 -17.69 10.48 0.24
N ASP A 62 -16.83 11.30 -0.38
CA ASP A 62 -17.24 12.55 -1.02
C ASP A 62 -17.66 12.34 -2.50
N LEU A 63 -17.56 11.10 -2.99
CA LEU A 63 -17.85 10.76 -4.37
C LEU A 63 -19.30 10.27 -4.53
N SER A 64 -19.93 10.64 -5.64
CA SER A 64 -21.24 10.11 -6.02
C SER A 64 -21.15 8.61 -6.39
N ARG A 65 -22.31 7.93 -6.41
CA ARG A 65 -22.40 6.53 -6.87
C ARG A 65 -21.82 6.35 -8.28
N THR A 66 -22.11 7.26 -9.19
CA THR A 66 -21.59 7.24 -10.57
C THR A 66 -20.07 7.43 -10.62
N GLN A 67 -19.51 8.27 -9.74
CA GLN A 67 -18.06 8.43 -9.63
C GLN A 67 -17.38 7.19 -9.06
N LEU A 68 -17.96 6.54 -8.04
CA LEU A 68 -17.46 5.24 -7.55
C LEU A 68 -17.51 4.17 -8.62
N GLN A 69 -18.63 4.10 -9.36
CA GLN A 69 -18.80 3.12 -10.43
C GLN A 69 -17.72 3.29 -11.51
N SER A 70 -17.46 4.53 -11.94
CA SER A 70 -16.38 4.83 -12.88
C SER A 70 -14.99 4.40 -12.37
N LEU A 71 -14.72 4.54 -11.06
CA LEU A 71 -13.46 4.06 -10.48
C LEU A 71 -13.37 2.53 -10.45
N LEU A 72 -14.48 1.84 -10.15
CA LEU A 72 -14.55 0.38 -10.20
C LEU A 72 -14.33 -0.15 -11.62
N ASP A 73 -14.92 0.50 -12.62
CA ASP A 73 -14.75 0.08 -14.01
C ASP A 73 -13.31 0.31 -14.49
N LYS A 74 -12.69 1.45 -14.14
CA LYS A 74 -11.25 1.67 -14.36
C LYS A 74 -10.38 0.60 -13.71
N LEU A 75 -10.72 0.18 -12.49
CA LEU A 75 -10.01 -0.90 -11.79
C LEU A 75 -10.20 -2.26 -12.48
N LYS A 76 -11.41 -2.57 -12.94
CA LYS A 76 -11.69 -3.79 -13.72
C LYS A 76 -10.89 -3.80 -15.01
N THR A 77 -10.89 -2.70 -15.77
CA THR A 77 -10.11 -2.53 -17.00
C THR A 77 -8.61 -2.70 -16.76
N ALA A 78 -8.08 -2.08 -15.69
CA ALA A 78 -6.68 -2.21 -15.32
C ALA A 78 -6.31 -3.65 -14.90
N ALA A 79 -7.24 -4.38 -14.29
CA ALA A 79 -7.04 -5.77 -13.88
C ALA A 79 -7.13 -6.77 -15.04
N THR A 80 -7.93 -6.49 -16.07
CA THR A 80 -8.08 -7.36 -17.26
C THR A 80 -7.06 -7.07 -18.35
N GLY A 81 -6.41 -5.89 -18.33
CA GLY A 81 -5.36 -5.53 -19.29
C GLY A 81 -5.87 -5.12 -20.67
N GLU A 82 -7.19 -4.97 -20.84
CA GLU A 82 -7.80 -4.53 -22.09
C GLU A 82 -7.95 -3.00 -22.08
N SER A 83 -6.95 -2.31 -22.64
CA SER A 83 -7.05 -0.88 -22.91
C SER A 83 -7.97 -0.65 -24.11
N THR A 84 -9.27 -0.49 -23.87
CA THR A 84 -10.17 0.18 -24.82
C THR A 84 -10.84 1.36 -24.13
N PHE A 85 -10.33 2.53 -24.46
CA PHE A 85 -10.92 3.82 -24.15
C PHE A 85 -11.92 4.14 -25.27
N THR A 86 -13.19 4.23 -24.94
CA THR A 86 -14.17 4.97 -25.74
C THR A 86 -14.87 5.95 -24.81
N CYS A 87 -14.35 7.17 -24.79
CA CYS A 87 -15.17 8.33 -24.46
C CYS A 87 -16.04 8.62 -25.68
N GLU A 88 -17.32 8.28 -25.60
CA GLU A 88 -18.35 8.91 -26.40
C GLU A 88 -19.42 9.38 -25.41
N LEU A 89 -19.40 10.68 -25.14
CA LEU A 89 -20.58 11.40 -24.69
C LEU A 89 -21.33 11.75 -25.98
N ASP A 90 -22.59 11.38 -26.08
CA ASP A 90 -23.63 12.15 -26.77
C ASP A 90 -25.01 11.71 -26.25
N GLU A 91 -25.94 12.65 -26.32
CA GLU A 91 -27.09 12.89 -25.44
C GLU A 91 -28.41 12.21 -25.89
N ASP A 92 -29.33 12.11 -24.91
CA ASP A 92 -30.80 12.17 -24.95
C ASP A 92 -31.69 11.07 -25.61
N ASP A 93 -32.72 10.74 -24.82
CA ASP A 93 -34.15 10.45 -25.12
C ASP A 93 -34.70 9.09 -24.64
N ASP A 94 -35.85 9.20 -24.00
CA ASP A 94 -36.66 8.20 -23.29
C ASP A 94 -36.84 6.86 -24.02
N ASP A 95 -36.60 5.74 -23.32
CA ASP A 95 -37.42 4.52 -23.41
C ASP A 95 -37.16 3.61 -22.19
N ASP A 96 -38.26 3.09 -21.64
CA ASP A 96 -38.31 2.12 -20.54
C ASP A 96 -37.54 0.83 -20.88
N ASP A 97 -36.28 0.72 -20.46
CA ASP A 97 -35.63 -0.58 -20.23
C ASP A 97 -35.17 -0.58 -18.77
N GLU A 98 -35.82 -1.40 -17.92
CA GLU A 98 -35.24 -1.72 -16.61
C GLU A 98 -33.91 -2.40 -16.87
N ASP A 99 -32.83 -1.65 -16.64
CA ASP A 99 -31.49 -2.18 -16.55
C ASP A 99 -31.53 -3.30 -15.51
N ASP A 100 -31.43 -4.54 -15.99
CA ASP A 100 -31.11 -5.73 -15.22
C ASP A 100 -29.70 -5.49 -14.66
N ASP A 101 -29.65 -4.70 -13.59
CA ASP A 101 -28.48 -4.40 -12.79
C ASP A 101 -27.96 -5.77 -12.37
N ASP A 102 -26.95 -6.27 -13.10
CA ASP A 102 -26.27 -7.53 -12.84
C ASP A 102 -25.69 -7.41 -11.43
N VAL A 103 -26.49 -7.78 -10.44
CA VAL A 103 -26.17 -7.59 -9.03
C VAL A 103 -24.96 -8.47 -8.76
N VAL A 104 -23.78 -7.86 -8.83
CA VAL A 104 -22.55 -8.47 -8.38
C VAL A 104 -22.71 -8.64 -6.88
N VAL A 105 -23.18 -9.82 -6.48
CA VAL A 105 -23.25 -10.20 -5.07
C VAL A 105 -21.81 -10.32 -4.61
N VAL A 106 -21.31 -9.25 -3.98
CA VAL A 106 -20.07 -9.28 -3.23
C VAL A 106 -20.33 -10.15 -2.01
N VAL A 107 -20.11 -11.46 -2.16
CA VAL A 107 -20.10 -12.39 -1.05
C VAL A 107 -18.88 -12.03 -0.22
N GLY A 108 -19.09 -11.23 0.84
CA GLY A 108 -18.05 -10.98 1.82
C GLY A 108 -17.54 -12.30 2.39
N LEU A 109 -16.27 -12.36 2.75
CA LEU A 109 -15.74 -13.45 3.57
C LEU A 109 -16.43 -13.43 4.94
N GLN A 110 -17.58 -14.09 5.05
CA GLN A 110 -18.19 -14.42 6.34
C GLN A 110 -17.40 -15.58 6.94
N CYS A 111 -16.19 -15.27 7.40
CA CYS A 111 -15.38 -16.16 8.22
C CYS A 111 -15.04 -15.46 9.53
N ASP A 112 -15.22 -16.17 10.65
CA ASP A 112 -14.67 -15.74 11.93
C ASP A 112 -13.14 -15.77 11.80
N ILE A 113 -12.53 -14.60 11.71
CA ILE A 113 -11.07 -14.48 11.72
C ILE A 113 -10.65 -14.66 13.17
N GLU A 114 -10.03 -15.79 13.48
CA GLU A 114 -9.47 -16.03 14.81
C GLU A 114 -8.39 -14.98 15.12
N ASP A 115 -8.47 -14.36 16.30
CA ASP A 115 -7.43 -13.45 16.80
C ASP A 115 -6.15 -14.27 17.05
N GLY A 116 -5.20 -14.17 16.11
CA GLY A 116 -3.96 -14.92 16.12
C GLY A 116 -2.77 -14.08 15.70
N PHE A 117 -1.58 -14.50 16.13
CA PHE A 117 -0.33 -13.99 15.59
C PHE A 117 0.28 -15.08 14.72
N LEU A 118 0.10 -14.97 13.41
CA LEU A 118 0.71 -15.87 12.44
C LEU A 118 2.03 -15.28 11.95
N SER A 119 2.82 -16.10 11.27
CA SER A 119 4.07 -15.67 10.63
C SER A 119 4.17 -16.31 9.27
N HIS A 120 4.60 -15.55 8.28
CA HIS A 120 4.86 -16.06 6.94
C HIS A 120 6.36 -16.17 6.67
N PRO A 121 6.87 -17.31 6.16
CA PRO A 121 8.31 -17.58 6.01
C PRO A 121 9.02 -16.62 5.05
N VAL A 122 8.28 -15.94 4.16
CA VAL A 122 8.85 -14.96 3.22
C VAL A 122 9.52 -13.77 3.92
N VAL A 123 9.05 -13.38 5.11
CA VAL A 123 9.56 -12.22 5.85
C VAL A 123 10.65 -12.63 6.84
N GLN A 124 10.90 -13.94 7.03
CA GLN A 124 11.71 -14.45 8.14
C GLN A 124 13.17 -13.96 8.07
N GLU A 125 13.77 -13.98 6.88
CA GLU A 125 15.14 -13.49 6.68
C GLU A 125 15.29 -12.02 7.07
N GLU A 126 14.30 -11.19 6.76
CA GLU A 126 14.29 -9.77 7.10
C GLU A 126 14.02 -9.53 8.60
N LEU A 127 13.21 -10.38 9.23
CA LEU A 127 12.99 -10.36 10.67
C LEU A 127 14.27 -10.67 11.45
N ASP A 128 15.09 -11.56 10.91
CA ASP A 128 16.32 -12.02 11.53
C ASP A 128 17.54 -11.12 11.24
N ASP A 129 17.41 -10.09 10.37
CA ASP A 129 18.51 -9.16 10.10
C ASP A 129 18.81 -8.31 11.35
N PRO A 130 20.01 -8.45 11.95
CA PRO A 130 20.39 -7.68 13.15
C PRO A 130 20.52 -6.17 12.91
N LYS A 131 20.53 -5.73 11.64
CA LYS A 131 20.52 -4.30 11.27
C LYS A 131 19.14 -3.68 11.45
N ASN A 132 18.08 -4.48 11.56
CA ASN A 132 16.72 -4.00 11.74
C ASN A 132 16.45 -3.65 13.20
N GLY A 133 16.42 -2.35 13.50
CA GLY A 133 16.06 -1.86 14.82
C GLY A 133 14.60 -2.18 15.21
N ASP A 134 14.28 -2.03 16.50
CA ASP A 134 12.98 -2.42 17.10
C ASP A 134 11.75 -1.92 16.34
N SER A 135 11.83 -0.70 15.79
CA SER A 135 10.73 -0.11 15.02
C SER A 135 10.48 -0.87 13.71
N ALA A 136 11.54 -1.23 12.98
CA ALA A 136 11.43 -1.99 11.74
C ALA A 136 10.89 -3.40 12.04
N ASN A 137 11.43 -4.01 13.09
CA ASN A 137 11.02 -5.33 13.57
C ASN A 137 9.52 -5.40 13.92
N LYS A 138 8.97 -4.36 14.56
CA LYS A 138 7.51 -4.27 14.82
C LYS A 138 6.67 -4.28 13.53
N HIS A 139 7.06 -3.51 12.53
CA HIS A 139 6.34 -3.47 11.25
C HIS A 139 6.47 -4.80 10.48
N LEU A 140 7.65 -5.41 10.47
CA LEU A 140 7.88 -6.70 9.82
C LEU A 140 7.04 -7.81 10.46
N LYS A 141 6.91 -7.82 11.80
CA LYS A 141 6.04 -8.77 12.51
C LYS A 141 4.57 -8.59 12.15
N GLN A 142 4.12 -7.33 12.04
CA GLN A 142 2.75 -7.04 11.59
C GLN A 142 2.51 -7.52 10.15
N GLN A 143 3.42 -7.22 9.23
CA GLN A 143 3.31 -7.64 7.83
C GLN A 143 3.36 -9.17 7.68
N SER A 144 4.25 -9.82 8.43
CA SER A 144 4.36 -11.29 8.46
C SER A 144 3.07 -11.94 8.98
N SER A 145 2.43 -11.35 10.00
CA SER A 145 1.14 -11.85 10.49
C SER A 145 0.01 -11.67 9.47
N LEU A 146 -0.08 -10.52 8.80
CA LEU A 146 -1.06 -10.33 7.73
C LEU A 146 -0.92 -11.39 6.63
N LEU A 147 0.31 -11.62 6.15
CA LEU A 147 0.57 -12.65 5.14
C LEU A 147 0.22 -14.06 5.64
N GLY A 148 0.53 -14.38 6.89
CA GLY A 148 0.20 -15.68 7.48
C GLY A 148 -1.31 -15.93 7.51
N HIS A 149 -2.11 -14.93 7.84
CA HIS A 149 -3.58 -15.05 7.79
C HIS A 149 -4.09 -15.15 6.36
N MET A 150 -3.56 -14.34 5.44
CA MET A 150 -3.93 -14.45 4.02
C MET A 150 -3.57 -15.81 3.44
N GLU A 151 -2.50 -16.47 3.91
CA GLU A 151 -2.15 -17.84 3.54
C GLU A 151 -3.12 -18.86 4.16
N ALA A 152 -3.40 -18.77 5.45
CA ALA A 152 -4.28 -19.68 6.17
C ALA A 152 -5.74 -19.64 5.65
N LEU A 153 -6.22 -18.45 5.31
CA LEU A 153 -7.52 -18.23 4.66
C LEU A 153 -7.50 -18.60 3.17
N GLY A 154 -6.33 -19.02 2.67
CA GLY A 154 -6.14 -19.38 1.27
C GLY A 154 -6.37 -18.22 0.34
N LEU A 155 -6.15 -16.96 0.75
CA LEU A 155 -6.26 -15.70 -0.01
C LEU A 155 -4.96 -15.33 -0.77
N LEU A 156 -3.80 -15.85 -0.35
CA LEU A 156 -2.57 -15.77 -1.13
C LEU A 156 -2.54 -16.85 -2.22
N GLY A 157 -2.79 -16.45 -3.48
CA GLY A 157 -2.83 -17.38 -4.62
C GLY A 157 -2.93 -16.66 -5.96
N ARG A 158 -2.68 -17.39 -7.06
CA ARG A 158 -2.82 -16.89 -8.43
C ARG A 158 -4.28 -16.54 -8.77
N GLY A 159 -4.47 -15.68 -9.76
CA GLY A 159 -5.80 -15.24 -10.20
C GLY A 159 -6.49 -14.29 -9.22
N ARG A 160 -5.71 -13.64 -8.35
CA ARG A 160 -6.21 -12.67 -7.37
C ARG A 160 -5.52 -11.34 -7.52
N SER A 161 -6.30 -10.28 -7.35
CA SER A 161 -5.82 -8.91 -7.34
C SER A 161 -5.72 -8.41 -5.91
N PHE A 162 -4.60 -7.77 -5.57
CA PHE A 162 -4.35 -7.22 -4.24
C PHE A 162 -4.34 -5.69 -4.33
N VAL A 163 -5.07 -5.05 -3.41
CA VAL A 163 -5.13 -3.58 -3.31
C VAL A 163 -4.74 -3.19 -1.87
N GLU A 164 -3.64 -2.45 -1.74
CA GLU A 164 -3.14 -1.96 -0.44
C GLU A 164 -3.53 -0.49 -0.26
N PHE A 165 -4.54 -0.23 0.57
CA PHE A 165 -4.92 1.14 0.91
C PHE A 165 -3.92 1.77 1.87
N GLY A 166 -3.41 2.96 1.54
CA GLY A 166 -2.41 3.63 2.37
C GLY A 166 -1.04 2.95 2.33
N ALA A 167 -0.67 2.34 1.19
CA ALA A 167 0.53 1.51 1.04
C ALA A 167 1.85 2.21 1.41
N GLY A 168 1.89 3.54 1.40
CA GLY A 168 3.11 4.31 1.66
C GLY A 168 4.21 3.86 0.70
N ARG A 169 5.23 3.17 1.23
CA ARG A 169 6.35 2.64 0.44
C ARG A 169 6.11 1.26 -0.19
N GLY A 170 4.89 0.71 -0.11
CA GLY A 170 4.49 -0.52 -0.79
C GLY A 170 5.06 -1.80 -0.18
N LYS A 171 5.34 -1.81 1.13
CA LYS A 171 6.04 -2.95 1.77
C LYS A 171 5.20 -4.21 1.86
N LEU A 172 3.91 -4.11 2.19
CA LEU A 172 3.06 -5.29 2.21
C LEU A 172 2.91 -5.84 0.78
N SER A 173 2.68 -4.96 -0.20
CA SER A 173 2.68 -5.32 -1.63
C SER A 173 3.96 -6.07 -2.05
N HIS A 174 5.14 -5.60 -1.63
CA HIS A 174 6.42 -6.29 -1.87
C HIS A 174 6.40 -7.73 -1.32
N TRP A 175 5.97 -7.92 -0.08
CA TRP A 175 5.95 -9.25 0.52
C TRP A 175 4.89 -10.17 -0.08
N ILE A 176 3.74 -9.63 -0.50
CA ILE A 176 2.73 -10.40 -1.24
C ILE A 176 3.35 -10.90 -2.56
N HIS A 177 4.06 -10.04 -3.29
CA HIS A 177 4.75 -10.42 -4.51
C HIS A 177 5.78 -11.54 -4.26
N GLU A 178 6.65 -11.39 -3.27
CA GLU A 178 7.64 -12.42 -2.91
C GLU A 178 7.00 -13.73 -2.42
N ALA A 179 5.90 -13.65 -1.68
CA ALA A 179 5.15 -14.84 -1.25
C ALA A 179 4.57 -15.62 -2.44
N LEU A 180 4.12 -14.90 -3.49
CA LEU A 180 3.61 -15.50 -4.72
C LEU A 180 4.74 -16.07 -5.60
N ARG A 181 5.91 -15.40 -5.66
CA ARG A 181 7.08 -15.89 -6.42
C ARG A 181 7.63 -17.22 -5.90
N ARG A 182 7.66 -17.41 -4.57
CA ARG A 182 8.16 -18.66 -3.96
C ARG A 182 7.26 -19.88 -4.22
N ARG A 183 6.09 -19.69 -4.84
CA ARG A 183 5.13 -20.75 -5.17
C ARG A 183 5.19 -21.20 -6.63
N ASP A 184 6.11 -20.65 -7.43
CA ASP A 184 6.39 -21.13 -8.78
C ASP A 184 7.46 -22.25 -8.74
N PRO A 185 7.14 -23.49 -9.16
CA PRO A 185 8.15 -24.52 -9.44
C PRO A 185 8.95 -24.23 -10.72
#